data_AF-K8XVI2-F1
#
_entry.id   AF-K8XVI2-F1
#
_cell.length_a   1.000
_cell.length_b   1.000
_cell.length_c   1.000
_cell.angle_alpha   90.00
_cell.angle_beta   90.00
_cell.angle_gamma   90.00
#
_symmetry.space_group_name_H-M   'P 1'
#
loop_
_entity.id
_entity.type
_entity.pdbx_description
1 polymer ?
#
loop_
_entity_poly.entity_id
_entity_poly.type
_entity_poly.pdbx_seq_one_letter_code
_entity_poly.pdbx_strand_id
1 'polypeptide(L)'
;MEVITETKKEKNMKLRLLTLFLLGLFACICLTCQVGTRADACKSDLRRADALSPSKNSCELLQFIVGFVPTNIDFLILNCYQYQVKIRECEKEGNRYTPALYSKE
;
A
#
# COMPACT_ATOMS: atom_id res chain seq x y z
N MET A 1 43.37 33.83 -10.96
CA MET A 1 42.93 32.64 -10.19
C MET A 1 41.48 32.75 -9.70
N GLU A 2 40.85 33.93 -9.71
CA GLU A 2 39.49 34.16 -9.19
C GLU A 2 38.36 33.55 -10.05
N VAL A 3 38.56 33.41 -11.37
CA VAL A 3 37.56 32.80 -12.28
C VAL A 3 37.34 31.31 -11.98
N ILE A 4 38.37 30.61 -11.49
CA ILE A 4 38.30 29.18 -11.16
C ILE A 4 37.56 28.98 -9.82
N THR A 5 37.66 29.92 -8.89
CA THR A 5 36.97 29.86 -7.59
C THR A 5 35.47 30.10 -7.70
N GLU A 6 35.03 31.03 -8.56
CA GLU A 6 33.60 31.31 -8.79
C GLU A 6 32.90 30.13 -9.48
N THR A 7 33.52 29.55 -10.52
CA THR A 7 32.99 28.36 -11.20
C THR A 7 32.97 27.11 -10.30
N LYS A 8 33.93 26.97 -9.37
CA LYS A 8 33.95 25.91 -8.36
C LYS A 8 32.86 26.10 -7.30
N LYS A 9 32.56 27.34 -6.91
CA LYS A 9 31.51 27.68 -5.93
C LYS A 9 30.11 27.45 -6.52
N GLU A 10 29.87 27.85 -7.76
CA GLU A 10 28.60 27.60 -8.46
C GLU A 10 28.34 26.09 -8.66
N LYS A 11 29.35 25.33 -9.10
CA LYS A 11 29.24 23.87 -9.24
C LYS A 11 28.95 23.17 -7.92
N ASN A 12 29.55 23.61 -6.81
CA ASN A 12 29.28 23.05 -5.49
C ASN A 12 27.85 23.35 -5.00
N MET A 13 27.30 24.52 -5.32
CA MET A 13 25.93 24.88 -4.94
C MET A 13 24.89 24.08 -5.75
N LYS A 14 25.14 23.89 -7.05
CA LYS A 14 24.33 23.00 -7.91
C LYS A 14 24.38 21.54 -7.45
N LEU A 15 25.55 21.04 -7.04
CA LEU A 15 25.70 19.69 -6.51
C LEU A 15 24.92 19.50 -5.20
N ARG A 16 25.01 20.46 -4.27
CA ARG A 16 24.26 20.44 -3.00
C ARG A 16 22.75 20.48 -3.20
N LEU A 17 22.26 21.28 -4.15
CA LEU A 17 20.83 21.34 -4.48
C LEU A 17 20.34 20.00 -5.05
N LEU A 18 21.13 19.38 -5.92
CA LEU A 18 20.82 18.06 -6.49
C LEU A 18 20.80 16.97 -5.41
N THR A 19 21.76 16.99 -4.47
CA THR A 19 21.81 16.06 -3.33
C THR A 19 20.57 16.21 -2.42
N LEU A 20 20.15 17.45 -2.12
CA LEU A 20 18.95 17.70 -1.32
C LEU A 20 17.67 17.20 -2.02
N PHE A 21 17.57 17.39 -3.33
CA PHE A 21 16.43 16.92 -4.12
C PHE A 21 16.34 15.39 -4.12
N LEU A 22 17.47 14.69 -4.30
CA LEU A 22 17.54 13.23 -4.23
C LEU A 22 17.21 12.69 -2.83
N LEU A 23 17.69 13.37 -1.78
CA LEU A 23 17.38 13.00 -0.40
C LEU A 23 15.87 13.16 -0.09
N GLY A 24 15.26 14.24 -0.58
CA GLY A 24 13.82 14.49 -0.45
C GLY A 24 12.97 13.45 -1.18
N LEU A 25 13.35 13.08 -2.40
CA LEU A 25 12.68 12.00 -3.16
C LEU A 25 12.78 10.67 -2.42
N PHE A 26 13.96 10.31 -1.92
CA PHE A 26 14.17 9.06 -1.17
C PHE A 26 13.32 9.02 0.09
N ALA A 27 13.27 10.11 0.88
CA ALA A 27 12.43 10.20 2.06
C ALA A 27 10.94 10.05 1.73
N CYS A 28 10.48 10.64 0.62
CA CYS A 28 9.08 10.54 0.19
C CYS A 28 8.68 9.10 -0.18
N ILE A 29 9.58 8.36 -0.84
CA ILE A 29 9.37 6.94 -1.20
C ILE A 29 9.36 6.06 0.05
N CYS A 30 10.28 6.30 1.01
CA CYS A 30 10.33 5.54 2.26
C CYS A 30 9.09 5.75 3.16
N LEU A 31 8.44 6.91 3.09
CA LEU A 31 7.24 7.20 3.88
C LEU A 31 5.96 6.58 3.29
N THR A 32 5.92 6.33 1.98
CA THR A 32 4.72 5.88 1.25
C THR A 32 4.69 4.37 0.98
N CYS A 33 5.81 3.68 1.12
CA CYS A 33 5.90 2.23 0.89
C CYS A 33 6.15 1.45 2.19
N GLN A 34 5.49 0.30 2.33
CA GLN A 34 5.82 -0.72 3.32
C GLN A 34 6.56 -1.87 2.65
N VAL A 35 7.58 -2.38 3.33
CA VAL A 35 8.29 -3.61 2.95
C VAL A 35 7.69 -4.75 3.78
N GLY A 36 7.15 -5.75 3.13
CA GLY A 36 6.64 -6.95 3.80
C GLY A 36 6.75 -8.17 2.90
N THR A 37 5.93 -9.17 3.17
CA THR A 37 5.87 -10.39 2.37
C THR A 37 4.86 -10.24 1.23
N ARG A 38 4.94 -11.13 0.23
CA ARG A 38 3.89 -11.23 -0.79
C ARG A 38 2.49 -11.45 -0.22
N ALA A 39 2.37 -12.17 0.89
CA ALA A 39 1.09 -12.36 1.57
C ALA A 39 0.56 -11.01 2.12
N ASP A 40 1.44 -10.18 2.67
CA ASP A 40 1.07 -8.86 3.18
C ASP A 40 0.63 -7.91 2.05
N ALA A 41 1.34 -7.93 0.92
CA ALA A 41 0.96 -7.16 -0.26
C ALA A 41 -0.41 -7.57 -0.81
N CYS A 42 -0.65 -8.88 -0.94
CA CYS A 42 -1.94 -9.44 -1.37
C CYS A 42 -3.07 -9.02 -0.42
N LYS A 43 -2.84 -9.12 0.89
CA LYS A 43 -3.79 -8.69 1.92
C LYS A 43 -4.05 -7.19 1.89
N SER A 44 -3.04 -6.37 1.59
CA SER A 44 -3.20 -4.92 1.44
C SER A 44 -4.09 -4.57 0.24
N ASP A 45 -3.89 -5.24 -0.90
CA ASP A 45 -4.68 -5.02 -2.11
C ASP A 45 -6.16 -5.40 -1.90
N LEU A 46 -6.40 -6.52 -1.21
CA LEU A 46 -7.74 -6.96 -0.81
C LEU A 46 -8.44 -6.02 0.19
N ARG A 47 -7.69 -5.28 0.99
CA ARG A 47 -8.25 -4.28 1.93
C ARG A 47 -8.64 -3.00 1.21
N ARG A 48 -7.92 -2.65 0.16
CA ARG A 48 -8.17 -1.47 -0.68
C ARG A 48 -9.37 -1.63 -1.62
N ALA A 49 -9.82 -2.87 -1.84
CA ALA A 49 -10.98 -3.16 -2.66
C ALA A 49 -12.27 -2.54 -2.07
N ASP A 50 -13.13 -2.01 -2.93
CA ASP A 50 -14.39 -1.37 -2.54
C ASP A 50 -15.38 -2.32 -1.85
N ALA A 51 -16.39 -1.76 -1.15
CA ALA A 51 -17.43 -2.54 -0.47
C ALA A 51 -18.28 -3.43 -1.40
N LEU A 52 -18.32 -3.10 -2.71
CA LEU A 52 -18.96 -3.89 -3.76
C LEU A 52 -18.10 -5.06 -4.27
N SER A 53 -16.82 -5.09 -3.91
CA SER A 53 -15.88 -6.18 -4.18
C SER A 53 -15.62 -6.98 -2.91
N PRO A 54 -14.99 -8.18 -2.99
CA PRO A 54 -14.64 -8.96 -1.81
C PRO A 54 -13.61 -8.20 -0.96
N SER A 55 -14.08 -7.45 0.02
CA SER A 55 -13.25 -6.58 0.87
C SER A 55 -13.63 -6.72 2.35
N LYS A 56 -12.75 -6.19 3.21
CA LYS A 56 -13.02 -6.11 4.65
C LYS A 56 -14.33 -5.35 4.95
N ASN A 57 -14.61 -4.31 4.16
CA ASN A 57 -15.79 -3.47 4.32
C ASN A 57 -17.08 -4.25 4.07
N SER A 58 -17.10 -5.20 3.14
CA SER A 58 -18.28 -6.06 2.91
C SER A 58 -18.65 -6.88 4.15
N CYS A 59 -17.66 -7.36 4.90
CA CYS A 59 -17.90 -8.09 6.16
C CYS A 59 -18.35 -7.18 7.30
N GLU A 60 -17.77 -5.99 7.46
CA GLU A 60 -18.17 -5.03 8.51
C GLU A 60 -19.59 -4.51 8.27
N LEU A 61 -19.92 -4.21 7.02
CA LEU A 61 -21.24 -3.73 6.62
C LEU A 61 -22.30 -4.84 6.80
N LEU A 62 -21.91 -6.11 6.65
CA LEU A 62 -22.79 -7.25 6.91
C LEU A 62 -23.13 -7.35 8.40
N GLN A 63 -22.12 -7.25 9.27
CA GLN A 63 -22.32 -7.28 10.72
C GLN A 63 -23.23 -6.14 11.19
N PHE A 64 -23.11 -4.97 10.58
CA PHE A 64 -23.96 -3.82 10.87
C PHE A 64 -25.41 -4.02 10.40
N ILE A 65 -25.62 -4.50 9.16
CA ILE A 65 -26.97 -4.66 8.58
C ILE A 65 -27.73 -5.84 9.20
N VAL A 66 -27.07 -6.97 9.50
CA VAL A 66 -27.70 -8.14 10.15
C VAL A 66 -28.35 -7.77 11.48
N GLY A 67 -27.83 -6.77 12.18
CA GLY A 67 -28.41 -6.26 13.43
C GLY A 67 -29.64 -5.36 13.26
N PHE A 68 -29.90 -4.83 12.05
CA PHE A 68 -30.91 -3.78 11.82
C PHE A 68 -31.99 -4.16 10.79
N VAL A 69 -31.65 -4.84 9.70
CA VAL A 69 -32.59 -5.17 8.60
C VAL A 69 -32.22 -6.51 7.95
N PRO A 70 -33.08 -7.55 8.03
CA PRO A 70 -32.74 -8.88 7.52
C PRO A 70 -33.07 -9.09 6.03
N THR A 71 -33.16 -8.04 5.21
CA THR A 71 -33.58 -8.18 3.80
C THR A 71 -32.40 -7.98 2.84
N ASN A 72 -32.20 -8.96 1.93
CA ASN A 72 -31.21 -8.96 0.83
C ASN A 72 -29.74 -8.74 1.23
N ILE A 73 -29.29 -9.46 2.26
CA ILE A 73 -27.86 -9.50 2.67
C ILE A 73 -27.02 -10.52 1.88
N ASP A 74 -27.63 -11.30 0.97
CA ASP A 74 -26.96 -12.40 0.25
C ASP A 74 -25.70 -11.96 -0.51
N PHE A 75 -25.75 -10.78 -1.15
CA PHE A 75 -24.59 -10.21 -1.85
C PHE A 75 -23.45 -9.86 -0.91
N LEU A 76 -23.74 -9.30 0.27
CA LEU A 76 -22.73 -8.99 1.28
C LEU A 76 -22.13 -10.27 1.90
N ILE A 77 -22.96 -11.27 2.16
CA ILE A 77 -22.52 -12.58 2.66
C ILE A 77 -21.56 -13.22 1.65
N LEU A 78 -21.93 -13.22 0.37
CA LEU A 78 -21.10 -13.79 -0.69
C LEU A 78 -19.75 -13.06 -0.82
N ASN A 79 -19.76 -11.73 -0.84
CA ASN A 79 -18.53 -10.94 -0.91
C ASN A 79 -17.64 -11.10 0.32
N CYS A 80 -18.24 -11.15 1.52
CA CYS A 80 -17.49 -11.42 2.75
C CYS A 80 -16.88 -12.82 2.75
N TYR A 81 -17.62 -13.82 2.30
CA TYR A 81 -17.11 -15.18 2.16
C TYR A 81 -15.96 -15.26 1.15
N GLN A 82 -16.13 -14.65 -0.03
CA GLN A 82 -15.08 -14.59 -1.05
C GLN A 82 -13.83 -13.85 -0.55
N TYR A 83 -13.99 -12.78 0.23
CA TYR A 83 -12.87 -12.07 0.86
C TYR A 83 -12.07 -13.01 1.78
N GLN A 84 -12.77 -13.78 2.63
CA GLN A 84 -12.11 -14.72 3.54
C GLN A 84 -11.42 -15.88 2.80
N VAL A 85 -11.96 -16.33 1.66
CA VAL A 85 -11.30 -17.30 0.80
C VAL A 85 -10.01 -16.71 0.22
N LYS A 86 -10.09 -15.52 -0.38
CA LYS A 86 -8.93 -14.83 -0.97
C LYS A 86 -7.83 -14.50 0.04
N ILE A 87 -8.20 -14.13 1.28
CA ILE A 87 -7.22 -13.94 2.37
C ILE A 87 -6.46 -15.24 2.66
N ARG A 88 -7.15 -16.39 2.68
CA ARG A 88 -6.50 -17.70 2.87
C ARG A 88 -5.68 -18.11 1.65
N GLU A 89 -6.09 -17.74 0.45
CA GLU A 89 -5.28 -17.94 -0.77
C GLU A 89 -4.01 -17.10 -0.72
N CYS A 90 -4.06 -15.83 -0.28
CA CYS A 90 -2.88 -15.01 -0.07
C CYS A 90 -1.86 -15.67 0.89
N GLU A 91 -2.33 -16.35 1.94
CA GLU A 91 -1.46 -17.07 2.87
C GLU A 91 -0.91 -18.37 2.28
N LYS A 92 -1.67 -19.06 1.41
CA LYS A 92 -1.24 -20.31 0.75
C LYS A 92 -0.25 -20.05 -0.40
N GLU A 93 -0.49 -19.02 -1.20
CA GLU A 93 0.34 -18.67 -2.36
C GLU A 93 1.53 -17.78 -1.97
N GLY A 94 1.41 -17.07 -0.85
CA GLY A 94 2.45 -16.21 -0.33
C GLY A 94 3.63 -17.01 0.22
N ASN A 95 4.69 -17.18 -0.57
CA ASN A 95 5.97 -17.60 -0.02
C ASN A 95 6.42 -16.56 1.01
N ARG A 96 6.49 -16.95 2.30
CA ARG A 96 6.88 -16.11 3.44
C ARG A 96 8.22 -15.40 3.23
N TYR A 97 9.08 -15.93 2.37
CA TYR A 97 10.42 -15.42 2.11
C TYR A 97 10.52 -14.55 0.85
N THR A 98 9.43 -14.34 0.10
CA THR A 98 9.46 -13.44 -1.06
C THR A 98 9.07 -12.03 -0.61
N PRO A 99 10.04 -11.09 -0.58
CA PRO A 99 9.74 -9.71 -0.20
C PRO A 99 8.86 -9.05 -1.27
N ALA A 100 7.92 -8.22 -0.82
CA ALA A 100 7.10 -7.38 -1.67
C ALA A 100 7.08 -5.95 -1.09
N LEU A 101 7.13 -4.98 -2.00
CA LEU A 101 6.85 -3.57 -1.70
C LEU A 101 5.39 -3.32 -2.02
N TYR A 102 4.66 -2.74 -1.07
CA TYR A 102 3.29 -2.31 -1.27
C TYR A 102 3.07 -0.93 -0.66
N SER A 103 2.08 -0.20 -1.17
CA SER A 103 1.71 1.10 -0.62
C SER A 103 1.29 0.91 0.83
N LYS A 104 1.84 1.75 1.72
CA LYS A 104 1.20 2.01 3.01
C LYS A 104 -0.15 2.65 2.65
N GLU A 105 -1.26 1.99 2.98
CA GLU A 105 -2.58 2.63 2.88
C GLU A 105 -2.60 3.89 3.76
#